data_AF-A0A6I3B6N7-F1
#
_entry.id   AF-A0A6I3B6N7-F1
#
_cell.length_a   1.000
_cell.length_b   1.000
_cell.length_c   1.000
_cell.angle_alpha   90.00
_cell.angle_beta   90.00
_cell.angle_gamma   90.00
#
_symmetry.space_group_name_H-M   'P 1'
#
loop_
_entity.id
_entity.type
_entity.pdbx_description
1 polymer ?
#
loop_
_entity_poly.entity_id
_entity_poly.type
_entity_poly.pdbx_seq_one_letter_code
_entity_poly.pdbx_strand_id
1 'polypeptide(L)'
;DAVEPIAGLLDAVDGVNLIEGKVVDVLRRTAGGFVRGSVVIEGYGRDAGRVVRIEVQNENLVLTEDGRVLASVPDLITVVDSQTADAIATELVRYGQRVCVIAFACNPIWRSERGLHIAGPRAFGYDFDYVPVEELHGIGI
;
A
#
# COMPACT_ATOMS: atom_id res chain seq x y z
N ASP A 1 27.57 -10.84 3.49
CA ASP A 1 26.78 -10.10 2.48
C ASP A 1 25.52 -9.61 3.13
N ALA A 2 25.36 -8.28 3.25
CA ALA A 2 24.13 -7.71 3.80
C ALA A 2 23.06 -7.80 2.70
N VAL A 3 22.01 -8.57 2.94
CA VAL A 3 20.81 -8.52 2.09
C VAL A 3 20.28 -7.10 2.14
N GLU A 4 19.99 -6.49 0.99
CA GLU A 4 19.35 -5.17 0.96
C GLU A 4 18.03 -5.24 1.74
N PRO A 5 17.79 -4.38 2.76
CA PRO A 5 16.69 -4.58 3.71
C PRO A 5 15.32 -4.77 3.05
N ILE A 6 15.03 -4.02 1.98
CA ILE A 6 13.79 -4.13 1.21
C ILE A 6 13.68 -5.48 0.49
N ALA A 7 14.76 -5.96 -0.14
CA ALA A 7 14.77 -7.25 -0.82
C ALA A 7 14.52 -8.38 0.18
N GLY A 8 15.18 -8.34 1.35
CA GLY A 8 14.96 -9.33 2.41
C GLY A 8 13.54 -9.30 2.97
N LEU A 9 12.92 -8.12 3.06
CA LEU A 9 11.51 -7.99 3.48
C LEU A 9 10.56 -8.58 2.43
N LEU A 10 10.76 -8.27 1.15
CA LEU A 10 9.92 -8.79 0.06
C LEU A 10 9.97 -10.32 0.00
N ASP A 11 11.16 -10.91 0.13
CA ASP A 11 11.35 -12.36 0.17
C ASP A 11 10.67 -13.00 1.39
N ALA A 12 10.61 -12.30 2.53
CA ALA A 12 10.01 -12.83 3.75
C ALA A 12 8.48 -12.83 3.76
N VAL A 13 7.85 -12.00 2.92
CA VAL A 13 6.38 -11.82 2.87
C VAL A 13 5.77 -12.20 1.52
N ASP A 14 6.58 -12.74 0.61
CA ASP A 14 6.22 -12.98 -0.80
C ASP A 14 5.60 -11.71 -1.43
N GLY A 15 6.25 -10.57 -1.18
CA GLY A 15 5.72 -9.25 -1.46
C GLY A 15 6.16 -8.66 -2.80
N VAL A 16 5.48 -7.57 -3.16
CA VAL A 16 5.74 -6.79 -4.37
C VAL A 16 6.19 -5.39 -3.98
N ASN A 17 7.26 -4.90 -4.59
CA ASN A 17 7.59 -3.48 -4.54
C ASN A 17 6.72 -2.73 -5.57
N LEU A 18 5.87 -1.82 -5.10
CA LEU A 18 4.97 -1.06 -5.95
C LEU A 18 5.56 0.28 -6.39
N ILE A 19 6.36 0.92 -5.52
CA ILE A 19 7.11 2.15 -5.82
C ILE A 19 8.20 2.41 -4.78
N GLU A 20 9.34 2.93 -5.23
CA GLU A 20 10.30 3.65 -4.41
C GLU A 20 10.21 5.16 -4.68
N GLY A 21 9.98 5.97 -3.63
CA GLY A 21 9.65 7.37 -3.84
C GLY A 21 9.76 8.26 -2.62
N LYS A 22 9.42 9.53 -2.82
CA LYS A 22 9.36 10.55 -1.77
C LYS A 22 7.91 10.94 -1.54
N VAL A 23 7.50 11.05 -0.28
CA VAL A 23 6.19 11.57 0.08
C VAL A 23 6.13 13.07 -0.27
N VAL A 24 5.20 13.45 -1.15
CA VAL A 24 5.04 14.82 -1.66
C VAL A 24 3.74 15.50 -1.22
N ASP A 25 2.77 14.74 -0.72
CA ASP A 25 1.59 15.32 -0.07
C ASP A 25 1.05 14.36 1.00
N VAL A 26 0.51 14.93 2.07
CA VAL A 26 -0.18 14.19 3.12
C VAL A 26 -1.39 14.97 3.60
N LEU A 27 -2.57 14.47 3.27
CA LEU A 27 -3.84 15.00 3.76
C LEU A 27 -4.35 14.11 4.89
N ARG A 28 -4.70 14.71 6.03
CA ARG A 28 -5.40 14.01 7.12
C ARG A 28 -6.58 14.84 7.61
N ARG A 29 -7.74 14.21 7.72
CA ARG A 29 -8.95 14.78 8.29
C ARG A 29 -9.57 13.77 9.23
N THR A 30 -9.83 14.20 10.47
CA THR A 30 -10.64 13.40 11.40
C THR A 30 -12.10 13.62 11.04
N ALA A 31 -12.78 12.58 10.57
CA ALA A 31 -14.19 12.63 10.21
C ALA A 31 -14.90 11.36 10.72
N GLY A 32 -16.03 11.52 11.41
CA GLY A 32 -16.83 10.39 11.90
C GLY A 32 -16.10 9.47 12.89
N GLY A 33 -15.07 9.97 13.60
CA GLY A 33 -14.27 9.18 14.55
C GLY A 33 -13.08 8.44 13.94
N PHE A 34 -12.88 8.52 12.62
CA PHE A 34 -11.75 7.89 11.92
C PHE A 34 -10.82 8.94 11.31
N VAL A 35 -9.53 8.63 11.24
CA VAL A 35 -8.57 9.44 10.47
C VAL A 35 -8.71 9.01 9.01
N ARG A 36 -9.34 9.85 8.20
CA ARG A 36 -9.38 9.69 6.73
C ARG A 36 -8.38 10.62 6.08
N GLY A 37 -7.76 10.16 5.01
CA GLY A 37 -6.72 10.95 4.39
C GLY A 37 -6.11 10.29 3.18
N SER A 38 -5.04 10.90 2.72
CA SER A 38 -4.28 10.38 1.60
C SER A 38 -2.82 10.75 1.68
N VAL A 39 -1.99 9.88 1.12
CA VAL A 39 -0.55 10.08 0.95
C VAL A 39 -0.24 10.05 -0.54
N VAL A 40 0.48 11.05 -1.05
CA VAL A 40 0.96 11.06 -2.44
C VAL A 40 2.47 10.86 -2.43
N ILE A 41 2.94 9.96 -3.28
CA ILE A 41 4.35 9.58 -3.39
C ILE A 41 4.77 9.78 -4.84
N GLU A 42 5.85 10.55 -5.03
CA GLU A 42 6.51 10.72 -6.32
C GLU A 42 7.72 9.80 -6.39
N GLY A 43 7.76 8.96 -7.42
CA GLY A 43 8.83 7.99 -7.61
C GLY A 43 10.16 8.64 -7.99
N TYR A 44 11.25 7.97 -7.66
CA TYR A 44 12.60 8.38 -8.07
C TYR A 44 13.38 7.19 -8.61
N GLY A 45 14.55 7.45 -9.20
CA GLY A 45 15.41 6.38 -9.73
C GLY A 45 14.69 5.60 -10.84
N ARG A 46 14.42 4.31 -10.61
CA ARG A 46 13.70 3.46 -11.57
C ARG A 46 12.22 3.83 -11.70
N ASP A 47 11.64 4.43 -10.67
CA ASP A 47 10.26 4.88 -10.64
C ASP A 47 10.11 6.37 -10.97
N ALA A 48 11.16 7.01 -11.49
CA ALA A 48 11.11 8.44 -11.81
C ALA A 48 9.97 8.76 -12.79
N GLY A 49 9.16 9.77 -12.44
CA GLY A 49 7.98 10.20 -13.22
C GLY A 49 6.68 9.48 -12.86
N ARG A 50 6.73 8.45 -12.02
CA ARG A 50 5.55 7.79 -11.45
C ARG A 50 5.00 8.60 -10.28
N VAL A 51 3.69 8.66 -10.15
CA VAL A 51 3.01 9.26 -9.00
C VAL A 51 1.89 8.35 -8.55
N VAL A 52 1.97 7.93 -7.29
CA VAL A 52 0.95 7.08 -6.69
C VAL A 52 0.27 7.76 -5.52
N ARG A 53 -0.96 7.35 -5.26
CA ARG A 53 -1.78 7.87 -4.17
C ARG A 53 -2.34 6.72 -3.33
N ILE A 54 -2.08 6.78 -2.03
CA ILE A 54 -2.66 5.90 -1.02
C ILE A 54 -3.86 6.60 -0.39
N GLU A 55 -5.03 5.96 -0.42
CA GLU A 55 -6.17 6.35 0.41
C GLU A 55 -6.11 5.65 1.78
N VAL A 56 -6.33 6.41 2.85
CA VAL A 56 -6.11 5.97 4.24
C VAL A 56 -7.38 6.12 5.08
N GLN A 57 -7.71 5.08 5.85
CA GLN A 57 -8.68 5.15 6.95
C GLN A 57 -8.18 4.30 8.14
N ASN A 58 -7.41 4.90 9.05
CA ASN A 58 -6.57 4.22 10.06
C ASN A 58 -5.49 3.27 9.48
N GLU A 59 -5.75 2.64 8.34
CA GLU A 59 -4.85 1.77 7.57
C GLU A 59 -4.80 2.24 6.11
N ASN A 60 -3.80 1.76 5.35
CA ASN A 60 -3.69 1.99 3.92
C ASN A 60 -4.72 1.11 3.18
N LEU A 61 -5.72 1.71 2.57
CA LEU A 61 -6.85 0.97 1.99
C LEU A 61 -6.65 0.64 0.52
N VAL A 62 -6.20 1.61 -0.27
CA VAL A 62 -6.08 1.49 -1.73
C VAL A 62 -4.88 2.29 -2.20
N LEU A 63 -4.03 1.69 -3.01
CA LEU A 63 -2.99 2.37 -3.78
C LEU A 63 -3.42 2.51 -5.23
N THR A 64 -3.35 3.73 -5.77
CA THR A 64 -3.72 4.02 -7.16
C THR A 64 -2.63 4.77 -7.92
N GLU A 65 -2.57 4.55 -9.23
CA GLU A 65 -1.71 5.24 -10.20
C GLU A 65 -2.53 5.48 -11.47
N ASP A 66 -2.67 6.74 -11.93
CA ASP A 66 -3.43 7.11 -13.13
C ASP A 66 -4.84 6.47 -13.22
N GLY A 67 -5.53 6.38 -12.08
CA GLY A 67 -6.88 5.80 -11.98
C GLY A 67 -6.91 4.27 -11.96
N ARG A 68 -5.77 3.59 -12.00
CA ARG A 68 -5.64 2.14 -11.85
C ARG A 68 -5.33 1.78 -10.40
N VAL A 69 -5.94 0.71 -9.91
CA VAL A 69 -5.64 0.14 -8.59
C VAL A 69 -4.38 -0.71 -8.72
N LEU A 70 -3.36 -0.40 -7.91
CA LEU A 70 -2.13 -1.19 -7.81
C LEU A 70 -2.19 -2.20 -6.66
N ALA A 71 -2.93 -1.89 -5.61
CA ALA A 71 -3.24 -2.79 -4.51
C ALA A 71 -4.45 -2.23 -3.74
N SER A 72 -5.19 -3.12 -3.09
CA SER A 72 -6.29 -2.75 -2.19
C SER A 72 -6.47 -3.78 -1.10
N VAL A 73 -7.08 -3.36 0.00
CA VAL A 73 -7.61 -4.28 1.03
C VAL A 73 -8.47 -5.40 0.40
N PRO A 74 -8.46 -6.63 0.97
CA PRO A 74 -7.81 -6.99 2.23
C PRO A 74 -6.30 -7.26 2.15
N ASP A 75 -5.67 -7.23 0.96
CA ASP A 75 -4.21 -7.36 0.87
C ASP A 75 -3.51 -6.20 1.58
N LEU A 76 -2.33 -6.47 2.12
CA LEU A 76 -1.62 -5.52 2.96
C LEU A 76 -0.87 -4.53 2.08
N ILE A 77 -1.12 -3.23 2.29
CA ILE A 77 -0.36 -2.13 1.68
C ILE A 77 0.48 -1.50 2.79
N THR A 78 1.80 -1.59 2.67
CA THR A 78 2.73 -1.17 3.72
C THR A 78 3.70 -0.12 3.20
N VAL A 79 3.78 1.01 3.90
CA VAL A 79 4.80 2.04 3.67
C VAL A 79 5.97 1.73 4.58
N VAL A 80 7.17 1.60 4.03
CA VAL A 80 8.40 1.32 4.78
C VAL A 80 9.46 2.38 4.51
N ASP A 81 10.36 2.59 5.46
CA ASP A 81 11.55 3.41 5.24
C ASP A 81 12.44 2.79 4.14
N SER A 82 12.79 3.59 3.13
CA SER A 82 13.56 3.11 1.97
C SER A 82 14.96 2.57 2.32
N GLN A 83 15.53 2.95 3.47
CA GLN A 83 16.87 2.53 3.89
C GLN A 83 16.84 1.36 4.87
N THR A 84 15.89 1.35 5.82
CA THR A 84 15.87 0.35 6.90
C THR A 84 14.85 -0.77 6.70
N ALA A 85 13.88 -0.59 5.80
CA ALA A 85 12.71 -1.44 5.64
C ALA A 85 11.76 -1.48 6.86
N ASP A 86 11.93 -0.57 7.83
CA ASP A 86 11.01 -0.46 8.96
C ASP A 86 9.65 0.08 8.49
N ALA A 87 8.56 -0.54 8.97
CA ALA A 87 7.21 -0.08 8.68
C ALA A 87 6.94 1.29 9.30
N ILE A 88 6.42 2.20 8.49
CA ILE A 88 5.99 3.54 8.90
C ILE A 88 4.48 3.49 9.13
N ALA A 89 4.07 3.64 10.38
CA ALA A 89 2.65 3.69 10.73
C ALA A 89 1.94 4.85 9.99
N THR A 90 0.66 4.66 9.64
CA THR A 90 -0.09 5.60 8.78
C THR A 90 -0.15 7.01 9.37
N GLU A 91 -0.20 7.13 10.69
CA GLU A 91 -0.16 8.37 11.46
C GLU A 91 1.23 9.01 11.53
N LEU A 92 2.29 8.28 11.18
CA LEU A 92 3.68 8.74 11.19
C LEU A 92 4.22 9.11 9.81
N VAL A 93 3.50 8.85 8.72
CA VAL A 93 3.90 9.28 7.37
C VAL A 93 3.95 10.81 7.26
N ARG A 94 5.05 11.39 6.78
CA ARG A 94 5.28 12.84 6.67
C ARG A 94 5.84 13.21 5.30
N TYR A 95 5.54 14.43 4.87
CA TYR A 95 6.14 15.03 3.68
C TYR A 95 7.67 14.95 3.75
N GLY A 96 8.29 14.63 2.62
CA GLY A 96 9.74 14.56 2.45
C GLY A 96 10.38 13.22 2.84
N GLN A 97 9.65 12.30 3.49
CA GLN A 97 10.17 10.96 3.76
C GLN A 97 10.44 10.20 2.47
N ARG A 98 11.56 9.47 2.45
CA ARG A 98 11.91 8.54 1.38
C ARG A 98 11.43 7.15 1.77
N VAL A 99 10.52 6.61 0.99
CA VAL A 99 9.77 5.41 1.33
C VAL A 99 9.76 4.43 0.18
N CYS A 100 9.56 3.16 0.53
CA CYS A 100 9.12 2.13 -0.40
C CYS A 100 7.68 1.76 -0.04
N VAL A 101 6.81 1.59 -1.03
CA VAL A 101 5.48 1.01 -0.81
C VAL A 101 5.51 -0.41 -1.32
N ILE A 102 5.24 -1.34 -0.42
CA ILE A 102 5.13 -2.75 -0.74
C ILE A 102 3.69 -3.23 -0.55
N ALA A 103 3.32 -4.29 -1.25
CA ALA A 103 2.09 -5.01 -0.97
C ALA A 103 2.28 -6.53 -1.01
N PHE A 104 1.46 -7.23 -0.25
CA PHE A 104 1.51 -8.69 -0.15
C PHE A 104 0.17 -9.28 0.27
N ALA A 105 0.02 -10.59 0.02
CA ALA A 105 -1.20 -11.35 0.20
C ALA A 105 -1.78 -11.22 1.62
N CYS A 106 -3.08 -11.02 1.72
CA CYS A 106 -3.81 -11.23 2.96
C CYS A 106 -3.90 -12.73 3.32
N ASN A 107 -4.24 -13.03 4.57
CA ASN A 107 -4.63 -14.40 4.92
C ASN A 107 -5.84 -14.86 4.07
N PRO A 108 -5.86 -16.10 3.53
CA PRO A 108 -6.95 -16.59 2.67
C PRO A 108 -8.36 -16.47 3.28
N ILE A 109 -8.48 -16.45 4.61
CA ILE A 109 -9.78 -16.25 5.27
C ILE A 109 -10.46 -14.93 4.84
N TRP A 110 -9.67 -13.89 4.56
CA TRP A 110 -10.17 -12.58 4.15
C TRP A 110 -10.62 -12.54 2.69
N ARG A 111 -10.22 -13.53 1.87
CA ARG A 111 -10.67 -13.69 0.49
C ARG A 111 -12.01 -14.42 0.37
N SER A 112 -12.52 -14.98 1.46
CA SER A 112 -13.88 -15.55 1.50
C SER A 112 -14.92 -14.47 1.25
N GLU A 113 -16.11 -14.84 0.78
CA GLU A 113 -17.25 -13.92 0.59
C GLU A 113 -17.51 -13.06 1.84
N ARG A 114 -17.51 -13.71 3.03
CA ARG A 114 -17.67 -13.01 4.31
C ARG A 114 -16.49 -12.09 4.62
N GLY A 115 -15.26 -12.53 4.33
CA GLY A 115 -14.06 -11.73 4.51
C GLY A 115 -14.10 -10.44 3.69
N LEU A 116 -14.45 -10.56 2.40
CA LEU A 116 -14.58 -9.43 1.49
C LEU A 116 -15.74 -8.50 1.85
N HIS A 117 -16.85 -9.05 2.37
CA HIS A 117 -17.94 -8.22 2.90
C HIS A 117 -17.50 -7.37 4.11
N ILE A 118 -16.52 -7.81 4.89
CA ILE A 118 -16.03 -7.11 6.09
C ILE A 118 -14.86 -6.17 5.78
N ALA A 119 -13.92 -6.63 4.95
CA ALA A 119 -12.62 -5.99 4.76
C ALA A 119 -12.23 -5.76 3.29
N GLY A 120 -13.12 -6.07 2.34
CA GLY A 120 -12.88 -5.77 0.93
C GLY A 120 -13.15 -4.30 0.58
N PRO A 121 -12.81 -3.87 -0.65
CA PRO A 121 -12.90 -2.46 -1.04
C PRO A 121 -14.32 -1.88 -0.89
N ARG A 122 -15.36 -2.67 -1.23
CA ARG A 122 -16.77 -2.27 -1.07
C ARG A 122 -17.17 -2.03 0.38
N ALA A 123 -16.57 -2.73 1.35
CA ALA A 123 -16.83 -2.51 2.78
C ALA A 123 -16.34 -1.13 3.25
N PHE A 124 -15.35 -0.55 2.54
CA PHE A 124 -14.84 0.80 2.77
C PHE A 124 -15.47 1.86 1.86
N GLY A 125 -16.44 1.49 1.01
CA GLY A 125 -17.17 2.41 0.14
C GLY A 125 -16.56 2.63 -1.24
N TYR A 126 -15.60 1.80 -1.67
CA TYR A 126 -15.09 1.85 -3.04
C TYR A 126 -15.97 1.05 -4.00
N ASP A 127 -16.16 1.56 -5.22
CA ASP A 127 -17.00 0.92 -6.24
C ASP A 127 -16.21 0.02 -7.20
N PHE A 128 -15.40 -0.88 -6.64
CA PHE A 128 -14.69 -1.90 -7.40
C PHE A 128 -14.56 -3.19 -6.58
N ASP A 129 -14.39 -4.31 -7.28
CA ASP A 129 -14.22 -5.62 -6.67
C ASP A 129 -12.75 -5.88 -6.32
N TYR A 130 -12.51 -6.69 -5.29
CA TYR A 130 -11.16 -7.08 -4.90
C TYR A 130 -10.51 -7.92 -6.00
N VAL A 131 -9.28 -7.55 -6.36
CA VAL A 131 -8.37 -8.36 -7.18
C VAL A 131 -7.11 -8.60 -6.36
N PRO A 132 -6.66 -9.85 -6.20
CA PRO A 132 -5.45 -10.15 -5.44
C PRO A 132 -4.22 -9.43 -6.00
N VAL A 133 -3.34 -8.97 -5.11
CA VAL A 133 -2.09 -8.30 -5.50
C VAL A 133 -1.25 -9.17 -6.45
N GLU A 134 -1.33 -10.48 -6.32
CA GLU A 134 -0.57 -11.41 -7.14
C GLU A 134 -1.09 -11.47 -8.57
N GLU A 135 -2.42 -11.38 -8.74
CA GLU A 135 -3.05 -11.28 -10.05
C GLU A 135 -2.76 -9.90 -10.70
N LEU A 136 -2.79 -8.82 -9.92
CA LEU A 136 -2.49 -7.47 -10.41
C LEU A 136 -1.07 -7.34 -10.96
N HIS A 137 -0.10 -8.07 -10.38
CA HIS A 137 1.32 -7.97 -10.73
C HIS A 137 1.86 -9.22 -11.44
N GLY A 138 1.01 -10.19 -11.78
CA GLY A 138 1.39 -11.40 -12.50
C GLY A 138 2.36 -12.31 -11.74
N ILE A 139 2.26 -12.35 -10.42
CA ILE A 139 3.12 -13.15 -9.54
C ILE A 139 2.40 -14.46 -9.27
N GLY A 140 3.05 -15.59 -9.55
CA GLY A 140 2.58 -16.89 -9.10
C GLY A 140 3.12 -17.17 -7.70
N ILE A 141 2.24 -17.25 -6.70
CA ILE A 141 2.52 -17.88 -5.39
C ILE A 141 1.86 -19.25 -5.30
#